data_AF-A0A4Y2EXT4-F1
#
_entry.id   AF-A0A4Y2EXT4-F1
#
_cell.length_a   1.000
_cell.length_b   1.000
_cell.length_c   1.000
_cell.angle_alpha   90.00
_cell.angle_beta   90.00
_cell.angle_gamma   90.00
#
_symmetry.space_group_name_H-M   'P 1'
#
loop_
_entity.id
_entity.type
_entity.pdbx_description
1 polymer ?
#
loop_
_entity_poly.entity_id
_entity_poly.type
_entity_poly.pdbx_seq_one_letter_code
_entity_poly.pdbx_strand_id
1 'polypeptide(L)'
;MAWWYSQLHLRGSRLRINILISGELFPQFVASAQRAVIQFLRAVGENASQIYHRMKEVYGEQCLARCTIFWWCQRYEAGRVNIKDLPRRGQAHVATNSGTISAVDELIRQNRWITTHEIIVELSISKGTVHHIIHKKLGYGNVCALWVPKHLSENQKTARMGVSLTQQFLH
;
A
#
# COMPACT_ATOMS: atom_id res chain seq x y z
N MET A 1 -28.52 20.32 -43.11
CA MET A 1 -29.09 21.51 -43.77
C MET A 1 -28.48 22.75 -43.11
N ALA A 2 -28.01 23.67 -43.96
CA ALA A 2 -27.67 25.08 -43.70
C ALA A 2 -26.72 25.38 -42.50
N TRP A 3 -25.42 25.59 -42.74
CA TRP A 3 -24.78 26.84 -43.19
C TRP A 3 -25.03 28.03 -42.25
N TRP A 4 -24.00 28.52 -41.57
CA TRP A 4 -23.69 29.96 -41.43
C TRP A 4 -22.21 30.10 -41.05
N TYR A 5 -21.37 30.40 -42.04
CA TYR A 5 -20.08 31.06 -41.83
C TYR A 5 -20.34 32.56 -41.94
N SER A 6 -19.95 33.32 -40.91
CA SER A 6 -19.63 34.76 -40.93
C SER A 6 -18.96 35.06 -39.58
N GLN A 7 -17.78 35.66 -39.44
CA GLN A 7 -16.93 36.40 -40.35
C GLN A 7 -15.58 36.56 -39.63
N LEU A 8 -14.46 36.21 -40.27
CA LEU A 8 -13.12 36.51 -39.77
C LEU A 8 -12.91 38.03 -39.82
N HIS A 9 -12.63 38.66 -38.68
CA HIS A 9 -11.89 39.92 -38.66
C HIS A 9 -10.73 39.80 -37.67
N LEU A 10 -9.53 39.77 -38.24
CA LEU A 10 -8.23 39.77 -37.58
C LEU A 10 -8.03 41.10 -36.85
N ARG A 11 -7.57 41.05 -35.59
CA ARG A 11 -6.52 41.91 -35.02
C ARG A 11 -6.27 41.55 -33.54
N GLY A 12 -5.00 41.35 -33.19
CA GLY A 12 -4.54 41.43 -31.80
C GLY A 12 -4.02 40.13 -31.19
N SER A 13 -2.76 39.83 -31.51
CA SER A 13 -1.77 39.08 -30.74
C SER A 13 -2.15 38.67 -29.29
N ARG A 14 -2.48 37.40 -29.10
CA ARG A 14 -2.06 36.54 -27.96
C ARG A 14 -2.57 35.15 -28.25
N LEU A 15 -1.67 34.21 -28.52
CA LEU A 15 -2.01 32.79 -28.63
C LEU A 15 -2.48 32.30 -27.25
N ARG A 16 -3.77 32.47 -26.95
CA ARG A 16 -4.47 31.67 -25.95
C ARG A 16 -4.68 30.30 -26.57
N ILE A 17 -3.84 29.36 -26.18
CA ILE A 17 -4.09 27.94 -26.39
C ILE A 17 -5.29 27.59 -25.49
N ASN A 18 -6.51 27.83 -25.99
CA ASN A 18 -7.72 27.28 -25.41
C ASN A 18 -7.88 25.87 -25.98
N ILE A 19 -7.35 24.87 -25.27
CA ILE A 19 -7.75 23.49 -25.51
C ILE A 19 -9.14 23.33 -24.90
N LEU A 20 -10.15 23.31 -25.75
CA LEU A 20 -11.48 22.82 -25.41
C LEU A 20 -11.35 21.30 -25.22
N ILE A 21 -11.23 20.83 -23.98
CA ILE A 21 -11.33 19.39 -23.67
C ILE A 21 -12.78 19.10 -23.30
N SER A 22 -13.55 18.79 -24.34
CA SER A 22 -14.78 18.01 -24.23
C SER A 22 -14.45 16.70 -23.51
N GLY A 23 -15.28 16.35 -22.53
CA GLY A 23 -14.96 15.40 -21.48
C GLY A 23 -14.45 14.04 -21.95
N GLU A 24 -13.31 13.63 -21.41
CA GLU A 24 -12.92 12.25 -21.14
C GLU A 24 -11.62 12.28 -20.29
N LEU A 25 -11.71 11.72 -19.07
CA LEU A 25 -10.62 11.36 -18.15
C LEU A 25 -9.25 12.06 -18.32
N PHE A 26 -9.07 13.24 -17.72
CA PHE A 26 -7.74 13.66 -17.24
C PHE A 26 -7.58 13.21 -15.79
N PRO A 27 -6.51 12.49 -15.41
CA PRO A 27 -6.29 12.08 -14.04
C PRO A 27 -6.19 13.34 -13.18
N GLN A 28 -7.10 13.45 -12.23
CA GLN A 28 -7.17 14.50 -11.23
C GLN A 28 -5.76 14.81 -10.71
N PHE A 29 -5.40 16.09 -10.66
CA PHE A 29 -4.10 16.61 -10.22
C PHE A 29 -3.70 16.09 -8.84
N VAL A 30 -3.08 14.91 -8.80
CA VAL A 30 -2.69 14.23 -7.57
C VAL A 30 -1.70 15.12 -6.81
N ALA A 31 -1.86 15.25 -5.50
CA ALA A 31 -1.00 16.07 -4.64
C ALA A 31 0.52 15.81 -4.84
N SER A 32 0.90 14.60 -5.27
CA SER A 32 2.28 14.24 -5.64
C SER A 32 2.81 15.02 -6.86
N ALA A 33 1.99 15.27 -7.88
CA ALA A 33 2.39 16.02 -9.07
C ALA A 33 2.65 17.50 -8.72
N GLN A 34 1.77 18.11 -7.93
CA GLN A 34 1.96 19.49 -7.45
C GLN A 34 3.22 19.62 -6.57
N ARG A 35 3.55 18.61 -5.75
CA ARG A 35 4.80 18.58 -4.97
C ARG A 35 6.05 18.53 -5.84
N ALA A 36 6.02 17.81 -6.96
CA ALA A 36 7.14 17.79 -7.92
C ALA A 36 7.38 19.19 -8.51
N VAL A 37 6.31 19.93 -8.81
CA VAL A 37 6.41 21.32 -9.27
C VAL A 37 6.97 22.24 -8.18
N ILE A 38 6.56 22.08 -6.92
CA ILE A 38 7.15 22.81 -5.78
C ILE A 38 8.66 22.54 -5.68
N GLN A 39 9.08 21.28 -5.80
CA GLN A 39 10.49 20.90 -5.74
C GLN A 39 11.30 21.55 -6.86
N PHE A 40 10.78 21.50 -8.10
CA PHE A 40 11.42 22.13 -9.24
C PHE A 40 11.55 23.65 -9.05
N LEU A 41 10.46 24.34 -8.71
CA LEU A 41 10.48 25.80 -8.51
C LEU A 41 11.39 26.20 -7.35
N ARG A 42 11.48 25.38 -6.29
CA ARG A 42 12.43 25.64 -5.21
C ARG A 42 13.88 25.43 -5.65
N ALA A 43 14.17 24.45 -6.50
CA ALA A 43 15.50 24.23 -7.08
C ALA A 43 15.91 25.36 -8.06
N VAL A 44 14.93 25.97 -8.73
CA VAL A 44 15.13 27.20 -9.54
C VAL A 44 15.46 28.42 -8.66
N GLY A 45 15.19 28.36 -7.36
CA GLY A 45 15.52 29.42 -6.40
C GLY A 45 14.36 30.34 -6.03
N GLU A 46 13.12 29.96 -6.35
CA GLU A 46 11.95 30.77 -6.00
C GLU A 46 11.59 30.65 -4.51
N ASN A 47 11.11 31.77 -3.95
CA ASN A 47 10.64 31.78 -2.58
C ASN A 47 9.22 31.17 -2.46
N ALA A 48 8.85 30.72 -1.26
CA ALA A 48 7.59 30.02 -1.04
C ALA A 48 6.34 30.85 -1.40
N SER A 49 6.41 32.17 -1.26
CA SER A 49 5.31 33.07 -1.64
C SER A 49 5.13 33.13 -3.15
N GLN A 50 6.21 33.27 -3.91
CA GLN A 50 6.20 33.25 -5.39
C GLN A 50 5.65 31.92 -5.91
N ILE A 51 6.12 30.81 -5.33
CA ILE A 51 5.65 29.47 -5.65
C ILE A 51 4.14 29.37 -5.41
N TYR A 52 3.63 29.85 -4.28
CA TYR A 52 2.19 29.83 -3.99
C TYR A 52 1.37 30.59 -5.02
N HIS A 53 1.79 31.80 -5.41
CA HIS A 53 1.06 32.59 -6.40
C HIS A 53 1.02 31.90 -7.77
N ARG A 54 2.16 31.39 -8.25
CA ARG A 54 2.22 30.64 -9.52
C ARG A 54 1.40 29.36 -9.49
N MET A 55 1.43 28.64 -8.37
CA MET A 55 0.61 27.44 -8.21
C MET A 55 -0.88 27.78 -8.20
N LYS A 56 -1.29 28.86 -7.53
CA LYS A 56 -2.71 29.29 -7.51
C LYS A 56 -3.18 29.76 -8.87
N GLU A 57 -2.31 30.40 -9.67
CA GLU A 57 -2.61 30.79 -11.04
C GLU A 57 -2.85 29.60 -11.98
N VAL A 58 -2.04 28.53 -11.86
CA VAL A 58 -2.14 27.35 -12.73
C VAL A 58 -3.22 26.36 -12.27
N TYR A 59 -3.28 26.05 -10.97
CA TYR A 59 -4.15 25.01 -10.43
C TYR A 59 -5.48 25.55 -9.89
N GLY A 60 -5.63 26.86 -9.70
CA GLY A 60 -6.86 27.49 -9.23
C GLY A 60 -7.37 26.90 -7.92
N GLU A 61 -8.60 26.39 -7.91
CA GLU A 61 -9.22 25.77 -6.74
C GLU A 61 -8.65 24.39 -6.38
N GLN A 62 -7.94 23.75 -7.31
CA GLN A 62 -7.29 22.46 -7.07
C GLN A 62 -5.86 22.62 -6.52
N CYS A 63 -5.40 23.85 -6.31
CA CYS A 63 -4.08 24.14 -5.75
C CYS A 63 -3.96 23.63 -4.30
N LEU A 64 -2.80 23.07 -3.96
CA LEU A 64 -2.45 22.79 -2.57
C LEU A 64 -2.61 24.04 -1.69
N ALA A 65 -3.03 23.83 -0.44
CA ALA A 65 -3.16 24.91 0.52
C ALA A 65 -1.81 25.62 0.74
N ARG A 66 -1.85 26.94 0.97
CA ARG A 66 -0.65 27.78 1.18
C ARG A 66 0.27 27.18 2.25
N CYS A 67 -0.29 26.77 3.38
CA CYS A 67 0.45 26.12 4.47
C CYS A 67 1.14 24.81 4.04
N THR A 68 0.50 23.99 3.21
CA THR A 68 1.10 22.77 2.65
C THR A 68 2.27 23.10 1.72
N ILE A 69 2.14 24.11 0.86
CA ILE A 69 3.20 24.54 -0.06
C ILE A 69 4.42 25.04 0.71
N PHE A 70 4.21 25.87 1.74
CA PHE A 70 5.28 26.39 2.59
C PHE A 70 5.99 25.25 3.34
N TRP A 71 5.22 24.31 3.89
CA TRP A 71 5.77 23.13 4.55
C TRP A 71 6.66 22.31 3.61
N TRP A 72 6.25 22.08 2.36
CA TRP A 72 7.07 21.37 1.38
C TRP A 72 8.32 22.14 0.98
N CYS A 73 8.23 23.46 0.76
CA CYS A 73 9.39 24.31 0.48
C CYS A 73 10.48 24.17 1.55
N GLN A 74 10.09 24.20 2.83
CA GLN A 74 11.00 24.04 3.94
C GLN A 74 11.68 22.66 3.94
N ARG A 75 10.95 21.60 3.59
CA ARG A 75 11.53 20.24 3.53
C ARG A 75 12.51 20.07 2.38
N TYR A 76 12.22 20.68 1.23
CA TYR A 76 13.13 20.66 0.08
C TYR A 76 14.41 21.43 0.37
N GLU A 77 14.30 22.56 1.08
CA GLU A 77 15.47 23.30 1.58
C GLU A 77 16.30 22.49 2.57
N ALA A 78 15.65 21.68 3.42
CA ALA A 78 16.32 20.73 4.31
C ALA A 78 16.88 19.48 3.60
N GLY A 79 16.98 19.47 2.27
CA GLY A 79 17.62 18.41 1.49
C GLY A 79 16.75 17.18 1.21
N ARG A 80 15.42 17.22 1.44
CA ARG A 80 14.53 16.09 1.14
C ARG A 80 14.34 15.94 -0.37
N VAL A 81 14.77 14.82 -0.97
CA VAL A 81 14.58 14.57 -2.42
C VAL A 81 13.29 13.82 -2.74
N ASN A 82 12.69 13.11 -1.78
CA ASN A 82 11.54 12.24 -2.02
C ASN A 82 10.21 13.00 -2.08
N ILE A 83 9.55 12.93 -3.24
CA ILE A 83 8.23 13.52 -3.57
C ILE A 83 7.06 12.72 -2.95
N LYS A 84 7.24 11.41 -2.76
CA LYS A 84 6.21 10.54 -2.19
C LYS A 84 6.08 10.76 -0.68
N ASP A 85 4.88 10.54 -0.18
CA ASP A 85 4.69 10.44 1.26
C ASP A 85 5.53 9.28 1.78
N LEU A 86 6.27 9.55 2.86
CA LEU A 86 6.92 8.48 3.60
C LEU A 86 5.81 7.58 4.14
N PRO A 87 6.06 6.26 4.27
CA PRO A 87 5.10 5.38 4.92
C PRO A 87 4.72 6.00 6.26
N ARG A 88 3.43 6.34 6.40
CA ARG A 88 2.90 6.91 7.63
C ARG A 88 3.24 5.93 8.73
N ARG A 89 3.88 6.40 9.81
CA ARG A 89 4.15 5.57 10.98
C ARG A 89 2.79 5.12 11.52
N GLY A 90 2.37 3.91 11.13
CA GLY A 90 1.10 3.34 11.57
C GLY A 90 1.18 3.02 13.05
N GLN A 91 0.06 3.18 13.75
CA GLN A 91 -0.11 2.85 15.16
C GLN A 91 0.09 1.36 15.49
N ALA A 92 0.21 0.50 14.47
CA ALA A 92 0.40 -0.95 14.61
C ALA A 92 1.84 -1.38 14.99
N HIS A 93 2.79 -0.47 15.15
CA HIS A 93 4.20 -0.84 15.38
C HIS A 93 4.63 -0.88 16.86
N VAL A 94 3.80 -0.42 17.79
CA VAL A 94 4.20 -0.29 19.21
C VAL A 94 3.76 -1.49 20.07
N ALA A 95 2.71 -2.22 19.67
CA ALA A 95 2.16 -3.32 20.49
C ALA A 95 2.70 -4.72 20.15
N THR A 96 3.56 -4.85 19.14
CA THR A 96 4.11 -6.14 18.72
C THR A 96 5.59 -6.19 19.07
N ASN A 97 5.88 -6.41 20.36
CA ASN A 97 7.23 -6.65 20.84
C ASN A 97 7.75 -7.98 20.25
N SER A 98 9.06 -8.10 20.01
CA SER A 98 9.65 -9.34 19.47
C SER A 98 9.33 -10.54 20.38
N GLY A 99 9.30 -10.34 21.69
CA GLY A 99 8.93 -11.37 22.67
C GLY A 99 7.50 -11.90 22.51
N THR A 100 6.52 -11.04 22.19
CA THR A 100 5.14 -11.50 21.99
C THR A 100 4.98 -12.24 20.66
N ILE A 101 5.73 -11.86 19.62
CA ILE A 101 5.77 -12.63 18.36
C ILE A 101 6.30 -14.05 18.64
N SER A 102 7.42 -14.17 19.35
CA SER A 102 8.01 -15.47 19.67
C SER A 102 7.10 -16.34 20.52
N ALA A 103 6.42 -15.76 21.52
CA ALA A 103 5.46 -16.50 22.35
C ALA A 103 4.28 -17.05 21.52
N VAL A 104 3.75 -16.24 20.59
CA VAL A 104 2.70 -16.70 19.66
C VAL A 104 3.22 -17.82 18.74
N ASP A 105 4.45 -17.69 18.20
CA ASP A 105 5.03 -18.73 17.34
C ASP A 105 5.22 -20.05 18.10
N GLU A 106 5.69 -20.00 19.35
CA GLU A 106 5.89 -21.16 20.20
C GLU A 106 4.57 -21.89 20.50
N LEU A 107 3.51 -21.15 20.88
CA LEU A 107 2.19 -21.74 21.12
C LEU A 107 1.64 -22.46 19.87
N ILE A 108 1.83 -21.87 18.68
CA ILE A 108 1.40 -22.49 17.41
C ILE A 108 2.27 -23.71 17.07
N ARG A 109 3.55 -23.73 17.42
CA ARG A 109 4.44 -24.88 17.21
C ARG A 109 4.10 -26.05 18.12
N GLN A 110 3.74 -25.77 19.37
CA GLN A 110 3.35 -26.79 20.36
C GLN A 110 2.01 -27.44 20.01
N ASN A 111 1.03 -26.64 19.59
CA ASN A 111 -0.27 -27.15 19.17
C ASN A 111 -0.69 -26.54 17.83
N ARG A 112 -0.60 -27.34 16.76
CA ARG A 112 -0.98 -26.93 15.40
C ARG A 112 -2.48 -26.70 15.22
N TRP A 113 -3.31 -27.08 16.20
CA TRP A 113 -4.76 -26.86 16.22
C TRP A 113 -5.20 -25.78 17.22
N ILE A 114 -4.25 -24.99 17.75
CA ILE A 114 -4.59 -23.91 18.68
C ILE A 114 -5.47 -22.85 18.00
N THR A 115 -6.49 -22.40 18.73
CA THR A 115 -7.41 -21.37 18.27
C THR A 115 -6.88 -19.98 18.55
N THR A 116 -7.29 -19.00 17.75
CA THR A 116 -6.96 -17.59 18.01
C THR A 116 -7.46 -17.12 19.38
N HIS A 117 -8.57 -17.68 19.86
CA HIS A 117 -9.13 -17.35 21.17
C HIS A 117 -8.24 -17.83 22.32
N GLU A 118 -7.72 -19.05 22.26
CA GLU A 118 -6.78 -19.57 23.26
C GLU A 118 -5.52 -18.72 23.34
N ILE A 119 -4.95 -18.30 22.19
CA ILE A 119 -3.78 -17.40 22.16
C ILE A 119 -4.10 -16.04 22.79
N ILE A 120 -5.29 -15.50 22.53
CA ILE A 120 -5.75 -14.22 23.12
C ILE A 120 -5.80 -14.31 24.64
N VAL A 121 -6.36 -15.40 25.17
CA VAL A 121 -6.50 -15.62 26.61
C VAL A 121 -5.14 -15.85 27.25
N GLU A 122 -4.32 -16.73 26.68
CA GLU A 122 -3.02 -17.13 27.22
C GLU A 122 -2.06 -15.94 27.30
N LEU A 123 -2.00 -15.12 26.25
CA LEU A 123 -1.05 -14.00 26.18
C LEU A 123 -1.67 -12.65 26.59
N SER A 124 -2.98 -12.62 26.88
CA SER A 124 -3.73 -11.37 27.16
C SER A 124 -3.55 -10.29 26.08
N ILE A 125 -3.53 -10.71 24.81
CA ILE A 125 -3.33 -9.84 23.65
C ILE A 125 -4.65 -9.60 22.92
N SER A 126 -4.85 -8.40 22.36
CA SER A 126 -6.04 -8.13 21.56
C SER A 126 -6.13 -9.00 20.30
N LYS A 127 -7.36 -9.35 19.91
CA LYS A 127 -7.66 -10.14 18.70
C LYS A 127 -7.00 -9.58 17.44
N GLY A 128 -7.00 -8.26 17.27
CA GLY A 128 -6.40 -7.59 16.12
C GLY A 128 -4.88 -7.80 16.04
N THR A 129 -4.21 -7.74 17.19
CA THR A 129 -2.77 -7.96 17.28
C THR A 129 -2.41 -9.43 17.01
N VAL A 130 -3.15 -10.40 17.55
CA VAL A 130 -2.92 -11.82 17.26
C VAL A 130 -3.11 -12.10 15.77
N HIS A 131 -4.19 -11.62 15.16
CA HIS A 131 -4.43 -11.76 13.72
C HIS A 131 -3.30 -11.15 12.87
N HIS A 132 -2.81 -9.97 13.26
CA HIS A 132 -1.67 -9.33 12.60
C HIS A 132 -0.39 -10.16 12.73
N ILE A 133 -0.09 -10.68 13.93
CA ILE A 133 1.10 -11.50 14.17
C ILE A 133 1.06 -12.77 13.32
N ILE A 134 -0.04 -13.54 13.37
CA ILE A 134 -0.17 -14.82 12.66
C ILE A 134 -0.01 -14.62 11.15
N HIS A 135 -0.75 -13.68 10.55
CA HIS A 135 -0.79 -13.57 9.08
C HIS A 135 0.24 -12.61 8.48
N LYS A 136 0.65 -11.54 9.19
CA LYS A 136 1.57 -10.52 8.64
C LYS A 136 3.00 -10.68 9.14
N LYS A 137 3.22 -11.21 10.35
CA LYS A 137 4.57 -11.38 10.91
C LYS A 137 5.09 -12.81 10.71
N LEU A 138 4.29 -13.81 11.06
CA LEU A 138 4.67 -15.23 10.94
C LEU A 138 4.31 -15.82 9.57
N GLY A 139 3.28 -15.28 8.92
CA GLY A 139 2.85 -15.73 7.59
C GLY A 139 2.11 -17.07 7.61
N TYR A 140 1.57 -17.48 8.76
CA TYR A 140 0.78 -18.70 8.86
C TYR A 140 -0.59 -18.54 8.19
N GLY A 141 -1.04 -19.64 7.58
CA GLY A 141 -2.37 -19.80 7.02
C GLY A 141 -3.02 -21.06 7.59
N ASN A 142 -4.36 -21.05 7.65
CA ASN A 142 -5.10 -22.23 8.07
C ASN A 142 -5.12 -23.25 6.93
N VAL A 143 -4.82 -24.51 7.24
CA VAL A 143 -4.91 -25.63 6.32
C VAL A 143 -5.94 -26.61 6.88
N CYS A 144 -6.88 -27.05 6.06
CA CYS A 144 -7.80 -28.11 6.43
C CYS A 144 -7.04 -29.43 6.57
N ALA A 145 -7.21 -30.13 7.69
CA ALA A 145 -6.68 -31.48 7.83
C ALA A 145 -7.32 -32.42 6.78
N LEU A 146 -6.51 -33.27 6.16
CA LEU A 146 -7.01 -34.28 5.24
C LEU A 146 -7.74 -35.37 6.02
N TRP A 147 -8.90 -35.82 5.52
CA TRP A 147 -9.61 -36.94 6.13
C TRP A 147 -8.81 -38.23 5.93
N VAL A 148 -8.46 -38.89 7.04
CA VAL A 148 -7.77 -40.18 7.02
C VAL A 148 -8.80 -41.28 7.28
N PRO A 149 -9.05 -42.20 6.31
CA PRO A 149 -10.16 -43.15 6.41
C PRO A 149 -10.12 -44.11 7.59
N LYS A 150 -8.91 -44.42 8.09
CA LYS A 150 -8.73 -45.36 9.20
C LYS A 150 -7.46 -45.03 9.96
N HIS A 151 -7.55 -45.07 11.28
CA HIS A 151 -6.39 -45.06 12.16
C HIS A 151 -5.68 -46.42 12.07
N LEU A 152 -4.49 -46.44 11.47
CA LEU A 152 -3.73 -47.68 11.25
C LEU A 152 -2.87 -48.01 12.47
N SER A 153 -2.83 -49.29 12.82
CA SER A 153 -1.83 -49.80 13.78
C SER A 153 -0.44 -49.85 13.13
N GLU A 154 0.60 -49.91 13.96
CA GLU A 154 1.98 -49.92 13.46
C GLU A 154 2.24 -51.11 12.52
N ASN A 155 1.79 -52.31 12.89
CA ASN A 155 1.88 -53.51 12.04
C ASN A 155 1.19 -53.31 10.68
N GLN A 156 0.06 -52.60 10.64
CA GLN A 156 -0.65 -52.30 9.39
C GLN A 156 0.10 -51.29 8.53
N LYS A 157 0.80 -50.32 9.12
CA LYS A 157 1.67 -49.39 8.39
C LYS A 157 2.85 -50.13 7.77
N THR A 158 3.52 -50.99 8.53
CA THR A 158 4.68 -51.76 8.07
C THR A 158 4.31 -52.71 6.93
N ALA A 159 3.17 -53.41 7.05
CA ALA A 159 2.66 -54.28 5.98
C ALA A 159 2.37 -53.50 4.69
N ARG A 160 1.74 -52.31 4.81
CA ARG A 160 1.48 -51.45 3.65
C ARG A 160 2.76 -50.92 3.00
N MET A 161 3.72 -50.48 3.79
CA MET A 161 5.04 -50.04 3.31
C MET A 161 5.76 -51.17 2.57
N GLY A 162 5.72 -52.40 3.12
CA GLY A 162 6.32 -53.57 2.48
C GLY A 162 5.73 -53.87 1.10
N VAL A 163 4.39 -53.83 0.96
CA VAL A 163 3.72 -54.03 -0.33
C VAL A 163 4.04 -52.92 -1.33
N SER A 164 4.11 -51.65 -0.90
CA SER A 164 4.46 -50.55 -1.80
C SER A 164 5.89 -50.64 -2.32
N LEU A 165 6.82 -51.13 -1.49
CA LEU A 165 8.23 -51.28 -1.87
C LEU A 165 8.44 -52.46 -2.82
N THR A 166 7.77 -53.61 -2.60
CA THR A 166 7.87 -54.76 -3.51
C THR A 166 7.24 -54.51 -4.87
N GLN A 167 6.20 -53.68 -4.95
CA GLN A 167 5.53 -53.36 -6.20
C GLN A 167 6.32 -52.38 -7.09
N GLN A 168 7.27 -51.63 -6.53
CA GLN A 168 8.21 -50.79 -7.29
C GLN A 168 9.34 -51.58 -7.98
N PHE A 169 9.60 -52.83 -7.57
CA PHE A 169 10.64 -53.68 -8.18
C PHE A 169 10.12 -54.62 -9.27
N LEU A 170 8.81 -54.61 -9.53
CA LEU A 170 8.15 -55.46 -10.51
C LEU A 170 7.82 -54.72 -11.83
N HIS A 171 8.33 -53.50 -12.00
CA HIS A 171 8.07 -52.66 -13.17
C HIS A 171 9.32 -52.03 -13.75
#